data_AF-A0AAD9A8R2-F1
#
_entry.id   AF-A0AAD9A8R2-F1
#
_cell.length_a   1.000
_cell.length_b   1.000
_cell.length_c   1.000
_cell.angle_alpha   90.00
_cell.angle_beta   90.00
_cell.angle_gamma   90.00
#
_symmetry.space_group_name_H-M   'P 1'
#
loop_
_entity.id
_entity.type
_entity.pdbx_description
1 polymer ?
#
loop_
_entity_poly.entity_id
_entity_poly.type
_entity_poly.pdbx_seq_one_letter_code
_entity_poly.pdbx_strand_id
1 'polypeptide(L)'
;MPRRENAGIVSPGIPKTSYFALLELISKSNFSAFPEFFTKELQYLVVPAKMVMLRLTAEQYRKLPILVDESTCVGKTYVITGGNSGLGLETARHLVAASAATVVLAVRNLNAGEVAKADIEKSTGRKGVIQVRHLDLSTYAAVQVFAKQISQELDRIDGFVCNAGVMIDQWATFEGVESSIFVNVVNTLFLGALVMPKLSESARKFGIQPTLLFIVSVLGYTVKAEMDKSRNGSVFDGLNDPKRANMDSRYALTKLVEECAVRQFAAQFPVERTGVVITMVAPGLCTTGLGRDARTFTKIMHETVRAMMARTAEVGSRTILHGLMVGEDGHGKLLSGCKIKEFWVPDWFCNDEGQRLQKAIWNELVAKLEQVQPGCISQI
;
A
#
# COMPACT_ATOMS: atom_id res chain seq x y z
N MET A 1 -2.20 -39.12 34.27
CA MET A 1 -3.28 -38.14 34.04
C MET A 1 -3.14 -37.59 32.62
N PRO A 2 -4.23 -37.43 31.86
CA PRO A 2 -4.22 -37.58 30.41
C PRO A 2 -3.96 -36.27 29.63
N ARG A 3 -3.48 -36.48 28.38
CA ARG A 3 -3.26 -35.50 27.31
C ARG A 3 -4.52 -34.66 27.04
N ARG A 4 -4.37 -33.35 26.87
CA ARG A 4 -5.37 -32.49 26.23
C ARG A 4 -4.99 -32.30 24.76
N GLU A 5 -5.77 -32.89 23.89
CA GLU A 5 -5.82 -32.60 22.45
C GLU A 5 -6.40 -31.19 22.26
N ASN A 6 -5.71 -30.35 21.49
CA ASN A 6 -6.27 -29.08 21.03
C ASN A 6 -7.20 -29.38 19.84
N ALA A 7 -8.50 -29.30 20.10
CA ALA A 7 -9.53 -29.36 19.09
C ALA A 7 -9.38 -28.19 18.09
N GLY A 8 -9.20 -28.53 16.81
CA GLY A 8 -9.25 -27.58 15.71
C GLY A 8 -10.64 -26.97 15.61
N ILE A 9 -10.71 -25.64 15.62
CA ILE A 9 -11.93 -24.90 15.30
C ILE A 9 -12.09 -24.97 13.78
N VAL A 10 -12.85 -25.96 13.32
CA VAL A 10 -13.37 -26.00 11.95
C VAL A 10 -14.47 -24.95 11.86
N SER A 11 -14.23 -23.86 11.13
CA SER A 11 -15.27 -22.87 10.81
C SER A 11 -16.34 -23.53 9.93
N PRO A 12 -17.63 -23.46 10.29
CA PRO A 12 -18.69 -24.05 9.48
C PRO A 12 -18.81 -23.28 8.16
N GLY A 13 -18.62 -23.99 7.04
CA GLY A 13 -18.79 -23.42 5.71
C GLY A 13 -20.21 -22.90 5.51
N ILE A 14 -20.34 -21.59 5.29
CA ILE A 14 -21.61 -20.98 4.91
C ILE A 14 -21.99 -21.46 3.49
N PRO A 15 -23.22 -21.92 3.24
CA PRO A 15 -23.62 -22.47 1.95
C PRO A 15 -23.51 -21.44 0.81
N LYS A 16 -23.04 -21.88 -0.37
CA LYS A 16 -22.95 -21.08 -1.61
C LYS A 16 -24.28 -20.41 -2.04
N THR A 17 -25.41 -20.85 -1.51
CA THR A 17 -26.75 -20.30 -1.77
C THR A 17 -26.98 -18.93 -1.14
N SER A 18 -26.28 -18.59 -0.05
CA SER A 18 -26.37 -17.27 0.60
C SER A 18 -25.66 -16.16 -0.22
N TYR A 19 -24.68 -16.54 -1.05
CA TYR A 19 -23.90 -15.63 -1.91
C TYR A 19 -24.70 -15.14 -3.12
N PHE A 20 -25.43 -16.04 -3.79
CA PHE A 20 -26.31 -15.65 -4.90
C PHE A 20 -27.50 -14.82 -4.40
N ALA A 21 -28.04 -15.11 -3.21
CA ALA A 21 -29.10 -14.30 -2.61
C ALA A 21 -28.64 -12.87 -2.27
N LEU A 22 -27.39 -12.67 -1.83
CA LEU A 22 -26.84 -11.34 -1.56
C LEU A 22 -26.56 -10.56 -2.85
N LEU A 23 -26.05 -11.21 -3.90
CA LEU A 23 -25.88 -10.61 -5.23
C LEU A 23 -27.23 -10.32 -5.91
N GLU A 24 -28.22 -11.18 -5.71
CA GLU A 24 -29.61 -10.90 -6.09
C GLU A 24 -30.16 -9.72 -5.29
N LEU A 25 -29.92 -9.63 -3.98
CA LEU A 25 -30.40 -8.48 -3.19
C LEU A 25 -29.75 -7.17 -3.65
N ILE A 26 -28.45 -7.18 -3.95
CA ILE A 26 -27.69 -6.02 -4.43
C ILE A 26 -28.08 -5.65 -5.87
N SER A 27 -28.35 -6.64 -6.74
CA SER A 27 -28.80 -6.39 -8.13
C SER A 27 -30.30 -6.08 -8.25
N LYS A 28 -31.15 -6.61 -7.35
CA LYS A 28 -32.59 -6.37 -7.24
C LYS A 28 -32.93 -5.18 -6.33
N SER A 29 -31.94 -4.50 -5.77
CA SER A 29 -32.09 -3.18 -5.13
C SER A 29 -32.49 -2.16 -6.20
N ASN A 30 -33.75 -2.21 -6.62
CA ASN A 30 -34.30 -1.43 -7.71
C ASN A 30 -34.63 -0.03 -7.18
N PHE A 31 -33.65 0.88 -7.25
CA PHE A 31 -33.87 2.31 -6.94
C PHE A 31 -34.50 3.08 -8.12
N SER A 32 -35.21 2.38 -9.01
CA SER A 32 -36.17 3.02 -9.91
C SER A 32 -37.35 3.67 -9.16
N ALA A 33 -37.46 3.48 -7.85
CA ALA A 33 -38.49 4.09 -7.00
C ALA A 33 -38.22 5.56 -6.63
N PHE A 34 -37.06 6.14 -6.98
CA PHE A 34 -36.79 7.58 -6.78
C PHE A 34 -36.13 8.24 -8.02
N PRO A 35 -36.83 8.32 -9.17
CA PRO A 35 -36.23 8.87 -10.40
C PRO A 35 -35.98 10.38 -10.31
N GLU A 36 -36.75 11.10 -9.49
CA GLU A 36 -36.77 12.57 -9.48
C GLU A 36 -35.69 13.22 -8.60
N PHE A 37 -34.90 12.44 -7.85
CA PHE A 37 -33.90 12.97 -6.91
C PHE A 37 -32.43 12.78 -7.32
N PHE A 38 -32.15 12.08 -8.42
CA PHE A 38 -30.79 11.83 -8.87
C PHE A 38 -30.44 12.69 -10.08
N THR A 39 -29.76 13.81 -9.84
CA THR A 39 -29.13 14.60 -10.91
C THR A 39 -28.12 13.76 -11.68
N LYS A 40 -27.90 14.06 -12.96
CA LYS A 40 -26.87 13.41 -13.80
C LYS A 40 -25.51 13.32 -13.08
N GLU A 41 -25.15 14.34 -12.31
CA GLU A 41 -23.89 14.39 -11.55
C GLU A 41 -23.76 13.28 -10.49
N LEU A 42 -24.84 12.90 -9.82
CA LEU A 42 -24.83 11.80 -8.84
C LEU A 42 -24.68 10.43 -9.51
N GLN A 43 -25.21 10.22 -10.72
CA GLN A 43 -24.98 9.00 -11.48
C GLN A 43 -23.51 8.80 -11.86
N TYR A 44 -22.82 9.87 -12.30
CA TYR A 44 -21.39 9.81 -12.63
C TYR A 44 -20.49 9.55 -11.41
N LEU A 45 -20.94 9.87 -10.19
CA LEU A 45 -20.17 9.65 -8.97
C LEU A 45 -20.43 8.28 -8.33
N VAL A 46 -21.69 7.83 -8.32
CA VAL A 46 -22.13 6.61 -7.63
C VAL A 46 -21.84 5.34 -8.44
N VAL A 47 -21.93 5.39 -9.77
CA VAL A 47 -21.72 4.22 -10.62
C VAL A 47 -20.25 3.72 -10.61
N PRO A 48 -19.23 4.60 -10.72
CA PRO A 48 -17.83 4.16 -10.64
C PRO A 48 -17.45 3.57 -9.28
N ALA A 49 -17.88 4.19 -8.17
CA ALA A 49 -17.61 3.68 -6.82
C ALA A 49 -18.25 2.29 -6.59
N LYS A 50 -19.49 2.09 -7.05
CA LYS A 50 -20.16 0.77 -7.02
C LYS A 50 -19.41 -0.26 -7.85
N MET A 51 -18.92 0.11 -9.03
CA MET A 51 -18.20 -0.80 -9.92
C MET A 51 -16.82 -1.19 -9.35
N VAL A 52 -16.11 -0.26 -8.71
CA VAL A 52 -14.86 -0.54 -7.97
C VAL A 52 -15.12 -1.53 -6.84
N MET A 53 -16.15 -1.32 -6.03
CA MET A 53 -16.50 -2.22 -4.92
C MET A 53 -16.93 -3.61 -5.40
N LEU A 54 -17.67 -3.71 -6.51
CA LEU A 54 -18.04 -4.99 -7.11
C LEU A 54 -16.80 -5.75 -7.62
N ARG A 55 -15.89 -5.06 -8.31
CA ARG A 55 -14.63 -5.64 -8.82
C ARG A 55 -13.74 -6.13 -7.70
N LEU A 56 -13.59 -5.34 -6.63
CA LEU A 56 -12.86 -5.72 -5.42
C LEU A 56 -13.48 -6.97 -4.79
N THR A 57 -14.80 -6.98 -4.58
CA THR A 57 -15.53 -8.11 -3.98
C THR A 57 -15.34 -9.40 -4.76
N ALA A 58 -15.49 -9.35 -6.09
CA ALA A 58 -15.28 -10.51 -6.95
C ALA A 58 -13.83 -11.03 -6.89
N GLU A 59 -12.87 -10.16 -6.63
CA GLU A 59 -11.47 -10.53 -6.55
C GLU A 59 -11.09 -11.18 -5.20
N GLN A 60 -11.75 -10.82 -4.11
CA GLN A 60 -11.40 -11.29 -2.76
C GLN A 60 -11.38 -12.81 -2.62
N TYR A 61 -12.19 -13.51 -3.40
CA TYR A 61 -12.32 -14.97 -3.38
C TYR A 61 -11.40 -15.71 -4.35
N ARG A 62 -10.55 -14.99 -5.11
CA ARG A 62 -9.59 -15.63 -6.02
C ARG A 62 -8.41 -16.21 -5.28
N LYS A 63 -7.98 -17.40 -5.70
CA LYS A 63 -6.68 -17.97 -5.31
C LYS A 63 -5.57 -17.18 -5.99
N LEU A 64 -4.65 -16.64 -5.20
CA LEU A 64 -3.48 -15.91 -5.70
C LEU A 64 -2.26 -16.83 -5.72
N PRO A 65 -1.46 -16.88 -6.79
CA PRO A 65 -0.25 -17.69 -6.83
C PRO A 65 0.85 -17.07 -5.96
N ILE A 66 1.77 -17.89 -5.45
CA ILE A 66 3.07 -17.42 -4.93
C ILE A 66 3.98 -17.31 -6.15
N LEU A 67 4.50 -16.11 -6.42
CA LEU A 67 5.27 -15.79 -7.64
C LEU A 67 6.77 -15.64 -7.37
N VAL A 68 7.24 -16.24 -6.27
CA VAL A 68 8.65 -16.26 -5.91
C VAL A 68 9.04 -17.68 -5.54
N ASP A 69 10.25 -18.03 -5.92
CA ASP A 69 10.96 -19.25 -5.57
C ASP A 69 12.46 -18.98 -5.48
N GLU A 70 13.24 -20.02 -5.21
CA GLU A 70 14.70 -19.93 -5.13
C GLU A 70 15.35 -19.30 -6.38
N SER A 71 14.89 -19.66 -7.58
CA SER A 71 15.46 -19.15 -8.83
C SER A 71 15.25 -17.63 -8.99
N THR A 72 14.16 -17.11 -8.45
CA THR A 72 13.83 -15.68 -8.51
C THR A 72 14.47 -14.83 -7.42
N CYS A 73 14.89 -15.42 -6.30
CA CYS A 73 15.25 -14.67 -5.09
C CYS A 73 16.65 -14.96 -4.55
N VAL A 74 17.31 -16.04 -4.98
CA VAL A 74 18.70 -16.33 -4.57
C VAL A 74 19.63 -15.15 -4.85
N GLY A 75 20.47 -14.80 -3.85
CA GLY A 75 21.42 -13.69 -3.97
C GLY A 75 20.80 -12.28 -3.90
N LYS A 76 19.48 -12.15 -3.76
CA LYS A 76 18.79 -10.84 -3.77
C LYS A 76 18.57 -10.25 -2.37
N THR A 77 18.52 -8.93 -2.33
CA THR A 77 18.28 -8.13 -1.12
C THR A 77 16.97 -7.36 -1.21
N TYR A 78 16.13 -7.50 -0.18
CA TYR A 78 14.85 -6.82 -0.08
C TYR A 78 14.72 -6.00 1.19
N VAL A 79 14.14 -4.81 1.09
CA VAL A 79 13.83 -3.94 2.23
C VAL A 79 12.31 -3.75 2.31
N ILE A 80 11.71 -4.04 3.46
CA ILE A 80 10.27 -3.92 3.68
C ILE A 80 9.98 -3.01 4.86
N THR A 81 9.30 -1.89 4.62
CA THR A 81 8.80 -1.03 5.69
C THR A 81 7.56 -1.65 6.33
N GLY A 82 7.46 -1.62 7.66
CA GLY A 82 6.38 -2.29 8.39
C GLY A 82 6.45 -3.82 8.31
N GLY A 83 7.64 -4.39 8.17
CA GLY A 83 7.90 -5.83 8.01
C GLY A 83 7.61 -6.69 9.26
N ASN A 84 7.13 -6.13 10.36
CA ASN A 84 6.87 -6.87 11.61
C ASN A 84 5.43 -7.39 11.76
N SER A 85 4.51 -7.07 10.84
CA SER A 85 3.13 -7.53 10.94
C SER A 85 2.42 -7.58 9.59
N GLY A 86 1.30 -8.32 9.54
CA GLY A 86 0.39 -8.32 8.39
C GLY A 86 1.09 -8.62 7.06
N LEU A 87 0.78 -7.81 6.04
CA LEU A 87 1.29 -7.99 4.68
C LEU A 87 2.81 -7.93 4.60
N GLY A 88 3.44 -7.00 5.34
CA GLY A 88 4.90 -6.85 5.34
C GLY A 88 5.61 -8.07 5.94
N LEU A 89 5.07 -8.63 7.03
CA LEU A 89 5.58 -9.85 7.65
C LEU A 89 5.53 -11.04 6.69
N GLU A 90 4.39 -11.27 6.06
CA GLU A 90 4.22 -12.41 5.16
C GLU A 90 5.00 -12.23 3.85
N THR A 91 5.13 -11.00 3.35
CA THR A 91 6.04 -10.68 2.23
C THR A 91 7.48 -11.08 2.58
N ALA A 92 7.97 -10.66 3.76
CA ALA A 92 9.30 -11.04 4.23
C ALA A 92 9.44 -12.56 4.38
N ARG A 93 8.43 -13.25 4.92
CA ARG A 93 8.44 -14.71 5.07
C ARG A 93 8.57 -15.43 3.73
N HIS A 94 7.79 -15.01 2.73
CA HIS A 94 7.88 -15.59 1.38
C HIS A 94 9.25 -15.36 0.75
N LEU A 95 9.83 -14.16 0.87
CA LEU A 95 11.15 -13.85 0.33
C LEU A 95 12.25 -14.67 1.00
N VAL A 96 12.20 -14.83 2.33
CA VAL A 96 13.14 -15.69 3.07
C VAL A 96 12.98 -17.15 2.64
N ALA A 97 11.75 -17.65 2.55
CA ALA A 97 11.47 -19.02 2.08
C ALA A 97 11.95 -19.25 0.64
N ALA A 98 11.90 -18.22 -0.21
CA ALA A 98 12.38 -18.23 -1.59
C ALA A 98 13.91 -18.00 -1.71
N SER A 99 14.68 -18.29 -0.68
CA SER A 99 16.15 -18.19 -0.74
C SER A 99 16.75 -16.77 -0.86
N ALA A 100 16.01 -15.69 -0.55
CA ALA A 100 16.58 -14.34 -0.49
C ALA A 100 17.85 -14.29 0.39
N ALA A 101 18.86 -13.54 -0.06
CA ALA A 101 20.13 -13.42 0.63
C ALA A 101 20.05 -12.46 1.83
N THR A 102 19.29 -11.38 1.70
CA THR A 102 19.03 -10.45 2.79
C THR A 102 17.61 -9.91 2.74
N VAL A 103 16.93 -9.90 3.88
CA VAL A 103 15.62 -9.29 4.07
C VAL A 103 15.69 -8.32 5.25
N VAL A 104 15.48 -7.03 4.99
CA VAL A 104 15.48 -5.98 6.01
C VAL A 104 14.05 -5.67 6.43
N LEU A 105 13.76 -5.86 7.72
CA LEU A 105 12.52 -5.44 8.37
C LEU A 105 12.73 -4.02 8.92
N ALA A 106 12.27 -3.01 8.18
CA ALA A 106 12.32 -1.62 8.62
C ALA A 106 11.07 -1.28 9.44
N VAL A 107 11.24 -1.08 10.75
CA VAL A 107 10.13 -1.06 11.71
C VAL A 107 10.32 0.05 12.75
N ARG A 108 9.21 0.59 13.26
CA ARG A 108 9.25 1.60 14.32
C ARG A 108 9.64 1.01 15.68
N ASN A 109 9.16 -0.18 16.00
CA ASN A 109 9.48 -0.86 17.26
C ASN A 109 10.42 -2.04 16.98
N LEU A 110 11.68 -1.88 17.39
CA LEU A 110 12.72 -2.89 17.15
C LEU A 110 12.40 -4.23 17.82
N ASN A 111 11.86 -4.22 19.05
CA ASN A 111 11.49 -5.46 19.74
C ASN A 111 10.41 -6.25 18.97
N ALA A 112 9.39 -5.56 18.44
CA ALA A 112 8.41 -6.20 17.57
C ALA A 112 9.02 -6.73 16.27
N GLY A 113 10.04 -6.04 15.73
CA GLY A 113 10.83 -6.52 14.61
C GLY A 113 11.62 -7.80 14.91
N GLU A 114 12.26 -7.88 16.07
CA GLU A 114 13.00 -9.09 16.49
C GLU A 114 12.06 -10.29 16.72
N VAL A 115 10.87 -10.06 17.28
CA VAL A 115 9.84 -11.09 17.39
C VAL A 115 9.41 -11.59 16.01
N ALA A 116 9.18 -10.69 15.06
CA ALA A 116 8.84 -11.04 13.68
C ALA A 116 9.97 -11.82 12.98
N LYS A 117 11.22 -11.39 13.17
CA LYS A 117 12.39 -12.11 12.66
C LYS A 117 12.42 -13.55 13.20
N ALA A 118 12.32 -13.74 14.51
CA ALA A 118 12.35 -15.06 15.12
C ALA A 118 11.21 -15.97 14.60
N ASP A 119 10.02 -15.41 14.38
CA ASP A 119 8.89 -16.12 13.80
C ASP A 119 9.15 -16.56 12.34
N ILE A 120 9.69 -15.67 11.51
CA ILE A 120 10.07 -16.01 10.13
C ILE A 120 11.15 -17.10 10.11
N GLU A 121 12.23 -16.92 10.87
CA GLU A 121 13.33 -17.89 10.94
C GLU A 121 12.85 -19.27 11.42
N LYS A 122 11.94 -19.31 12.40
CA LYS A 122 11.32 -20.56 12.87
C LYS A 122 10.49 -21.23 11.79
N SER A 123 9.66 -20.47 11.08
CA SER A 123 8.74 -21.03 10.07
C SER A 123 9.42 -21.48 8.77
N THR A 124 10.51 -20.81 8.39
CA THR A 124 11.23 -21.05 7.13
C THR A 124 12.45 -21.95 7.30
N GLY A 125 12.97 -22.08 8.53
CA GLY A 125 14.20 -22.80 8.83
C GLY A 125 15.48 -22.07 8.40
N ARG A 126 15.38 -20.89 7.75
CA ARG A 126 16.54 -20.10 7.31
C ARG A 126 16.82 -18.99 8.32
N LYS A 127 18.05 -18.95 8.83
CA LYS A 127 18.52 -18.00 9.86
C LYS A 127 19.60 -17.08 9.32
N GLY A 128 19.77 -15.94 9.96
CA GLY A 128 20.91 -15.03 9.71
C GLY A 128 20.79 -14.18 8.43
N VAL A 129 19.69 -14.32 7.67
CA VAL A 129 19.41 -13.52 6.46
C VAL A 129 18.50 -12.32 6.74
N ILE A 130 17.97 -12.20 7.97
CA ILE A 130 17.02 -11.14 8.35
C ILE A 130 17.71 -10.09 9.21
N GLN A 131 17.59 -8.83 8.81
CA GLN A 131 18.08 -7.68 9.56
C GLN A 131 16.88 -6.84 10.02
N VAL A 132 16.88 -6.44 11.30
CA VAL A 132 15.88 -5.49 11.82
C VAL A 132 16.53 -4.10 11.86
N ARG A 133 15.82 -3.09 11.35
CA ARG A 133 16.29 -1.69 11.31
C ARG A 133 15.19 -0.76 11.77
N HIS A 134 15.59 0.31 12.47
CA HIS A 134 14.65 1.31 12.95
C HIS A 134 14.22 2.24 11.82
N LEU A 135 12.91 2.41 11.65
CA LEU A 135 12.32 3.40 10.75
C LEU A 135 11.02 3.93 11.38
N ASP A 136 10.98 5.23 11.62
CA ASP A 136 9.77 5.94 12.03
C ASP A 136 9.36 6.95 10.94
N LEU A 137 8.22 6.71 10.31
CA LEU A 137 7.65 7.58 9.28
C LEU A 137 6.94 8.82 9.86
N SER A 138 6.96 9.03 11.18
CA SER A 138 6.36 10.21 11.82
C SER A 138 7.31 11.42 11.94
N THR A 139 8.55 11.32 11.45
CA THR A 139 9.50 12.46 11.39
C THR A 139 10.37 12.38 10.14
N TYR A 140 10.72 13.51 9.52
CA TYR A 140 11.67 13.54 8.40
C TYR A 140 13.06 13.02 8.81
N ALA A 141 13.53 13.41 9.99
CA ALA A 141 14.87 13.06 10.46
C ALA A 141 15.09 11.54 10.55
N ALA A 142 14.11 10.80 11.06
CA ALA A 142 14.20 9.33 11.12
C ALA A 142 14.23 8.70 9.73
N VAL A 143 13.48 9.24 8.77
CA VAL A 143 13.48 8.80 7.36
C VAL A 143 14.85 9.03 6.71
N GLN A 144 15.45 10.21 6.92
CA GLN A 144 16.77 10.55 6.40
C GLN A 144 17.87 9.65 6.97
N VAL A 145 17.86 9.44 8.30
CA VAL A 145 18.81 8.55 8.97
C VAL A 145 18.70 7.14 8.42
N PHE A 146 17.48 6.60 8.32
CA PHE A 146 17.26 5.26 7.79
C PHE A 146 17.73 5.14 6.33
N ALA A 147 17.34 6.06 5.45
CA ALA A 147 17.71 6.04 4.03
C ALA A 147 19.24 6.13 3.84
N LYS A 148 19.92 6.95 4.64
CA LYS A 148 21.39 7.04 4.64
C LYS A 148 22.03 5.72 5.09
N GLN A 149 21.55 5.13 6.19
CA GLN A 149 22.08 3.87 6.71
C GLN A 149 21.97 2.74 5.69
N ILE A 150 20.79 2.52 5.09
CA ILE A 150 20.63 1.44 4.11
C ILE A 150 21.46 1.67 2.85
N SER A 151 21.63 2.93 2.43
CA SER A 151 22.43 3.26 1.25
C SER A 151 23.93 3.00 1.47
N GLN A 152 24.41 3.18 2.70
CA GLN A 152 25.80 2.97 3.09
C GLN A 152 26.12 1.51 3.44
N GLU A 153 25.20 0.82 4.11
CA GLU A 153 25.43 -0.53 4.65
C GLU A 153 25.08 -1.64 3.67
N LEU A 154 24.06 -1.45 2.82
CA LEU A 154 23.68 -2.45 1.84
C LEU A 154 24.41 -2.19 0.53
N ASP A 155 25.14 -3.20 0.04
CA ASP A 155 25.82 -3.09 -1.24
C ASP A 155 24.82 -3.08 -2.41
N ARG A 156 23.74 -3.84 -2.27
CA ARG A 156 22.73 -4.13 -3.30
C ARG A 156 21.32 -4.08 -2.73
N ILE A 157 20.37 -3.53 -3.48
CA ILE A 157 18.93 -3.64 -3.21
C ILE A 157 18.21 -4.05 -4.50
N ASP A 158 17.52 -5.19 -4.49
CA ASP A 158 16.73 -5.71 -5.60
C ASP A 158 15.25 -5.31 -5.49
N GLY A 159 14.76 -5.07 -4.27
CA GLY A 159 13.40 -4.59 -4.05
C GLY A 159 13.25 -3.77 -2.78
N PHE A 160 12.56 -2.64 -2.89
CA PHE A 160 12.20 -1.78 -1.76
C PHE A 160 10.67 -1.66 -1.69
N VAL A 161 10.08 -2.13 -0.59
CA VAL A 161 8.63 -2.20 -0.38
C VAL A 161 8.21 -1.14 0.64
N CYS A 162 7.63 -0.05 0.15
CA CYS A 162 6.92 0.96 0.93
C CYS A 162 5.56 0.43 1.40
N ASN A 163 5.57 -0.48 2.38
CA ASN A 163 4.38 -1.15 2.91
C ASN A 163 3.81 -0.53 4.19
N ALA A 164 4.64 0.13 5.00
CA ALA A 164 4.17 0.76 6.23
C ALA A 164 3.09 1.81 5.94
N GLY A 165 2.05 1.81 6.77
CA GLY A 165 0.98 2.79 6.72
C GLY A 165 0.18 2.78 8.03
N VAL A 166 -0.61 3.82 8.23
CA VAL A 166 -1.43 4.05 9.41
C VAL A 166 -2.87 4.41 9.04
N MET A 167 -3.80 4.05 9.91
CA MET A 167 -5.18 4.53 9.88
C MET A 167 -5.47 5.14 11.24
N ILE A 168 -5.35 6.48 11.32
CA ILE A 168 -5.50 7.25 12.55
C ILE A 168 -6.88 7.91 12.53
N ASP A 169 -7.72 7.60 13.53
CA ASP A 169 -9.10 8.08 13.59
C ASP A 169 -9.23 9.48 14.23
N GLN A 170 -8.15 10.00 14.81
CA GLN A 170 -8.10 11.32 15.43
C GLN A 170 -7.24 12.25 14.60
N TRP A 171 -7.72 13.47 14.38
CA TRP A 171 -6.90 14.48 13.74
C TRP A 171 -5.76 14.88 14.67
N ALA A 172 -4.54 14.77 14.16
CA ALA A 172 -3.32 15.21 14.79
C ALA A 172 -2.34 15.60 13.69
N THR A 173 -1.23 16.26 14.05
CA THR A 173 -0.19 16.63 13.09
C THR A 173 1.17 16.05 13.48
N PHE A 174 1.94 15.68 12.47
CA PHE A 174 3.37 15.46 12.56
C PHE A 174 4.06 16.50 11.70
N GLU A 175 5.00 17.24 12.29
CA GLU A 175 5.80 18.27 11.60
C GLU A 175 4.94 19.25 10.76
N GLY A 176 3.79 19.64 11.32
CA GLY A 176 2.87 20.60 10.71
C GLY A 176 1.94 20.04 9.62
N VAL A 177 1.93 18.72 9.38
CA VAL A 177 1.05 18.05 8.40
C VAL A 177 0.18 17.01 9.11
N GLU A 178 -1.07 16.86 8.70
CA GLU A 178 -1.99 15.86 9.24
C GLU A 178 -1.34 14.46 9.26
N SER A 179 -1.42 13.81 10.41
CA SER A 179 -0.65 12.61 10.76
C SER A 179 -0.74 11.46 9.75
N SER A 180 -1.93 11.17 9.21
CA SER A 180 -2.12 10.10 8.23
C SER A 180 -1.56 10.50 6.87
N ILE A 181 -1.77 11.74 6.43
CA ILE A 181 -1.16 12.29 5.20
C ILE A 181 0.36 12.30 5.31
N PHE A 182 0.89 12.70 6.46
CA PHE A 182 2.32 12.77 6.70
C PHE A 182 2.98 11.40 6.58
N VAL A 183 2.44 10.40 7.28
CA VAL A 183 2.99 9.03 7.27
C VAL A 183 2.75 8.33 5.93
N ASN A 184 1.51 8.30 5.45
CA ASN A 184 1.14 7.45 4.29
C ASN A 184 1.52 8.07 2.94
N VAL A 185 1.66 9.40 2.87
CA VAL A 185 1.95 10.10 1.62
C VAL A 185 3.32 10.75 1.69
N VAL A 186 3.49 11.76 2.56
CA VAL A 186 4.66 12.65 2.53
C VAL A 186 5.94 11.87 2.79
N ASN A 187 6.04 11.18 3.93
CA ASN A 187 7.23 10.43 4.30
C ASN A 187 7.40 9.11 3.55
N THR A 188 6.31 8.50 3.09
CA THR A 188 6.39 7.35 2.18
C THR A 188 7.06 7.74 0.85
N LEU A 189 6.65 8.84 0.23
CA LEU A 189 7.26 9.33 -1.01
C LEU A 189 8.65 9.90 -0.77
N PHE A 190 8.87 10.59 0.36
CA PHE A 190 10.20 11.07 0.73
C PHE A 190 11.20 9.92 0.86
N LEU A 191 10.82 8.86 1.57
CA LEU A 191 11.63 7.66 1.68
C LEU A 191 11.89 7.05 0.31
N GLY A 192 10.86 6.92 -0.53
CA GLY A 192 10.99 6.41 -1.89
C GLY A 192 11.97 7.22 -2.76
N ALA A 193 11.92 8.55 -2.66
CA ALA A 193 12.85 9.45 -3.33
C ALA A 193 14.28 9.27 -2.83
N LEU A 194 14.48 9.24 -1.50
CA LEU A 194 15.81 9.09 -0.90
C LEU A 194 16.50 7.76 -1.21
N VAL A 195 15.75 6.67 -1.44
CA VAL A 195 16.32 5.36 -1.79
C VAL A 195 16.52 5.17 -3.28
N MET A 196 15.93 6.03 -4.12
CA MET A 196 16.03 5.94 -5.58
C MET A 196 17.48 5.97 -6.09
N PRO A 197 18.38 6.83 -5.57
CA PRO A 197 19.80 6.79 -5.96
C PRO A 197 20.46 5.44 -5.68
N LYS A 198 20.15 4.80 -4.54
CA LYS A 198 20.71 3.50 -4.17
C LYS A 198 20.17 2.35 -5.04
N LEU A 199 18.88 2.40 -5.38
CA LEU A 199 18.28 1.46 -6.33
C LEU A 199 18.92 1.62 -7.71
N SER A 200 19.07 2.85 -8.19
CA SER A 200 19.71 3.14 -9.48
C SER A 200 21.19 2.72 -9.49
N GLU A 201 21.91 2.91 -8.39
CA GLU A 201 23.27 2.37 -8.22
C GLU A 201 23.28 0.85 -8.30
N SER A 202 22.34 0.18 -7.62
CA SER A 202 22.23 -1.28 -7.64
C SER A 202 21.95 -1.80 -9.05
N ALA A 203 21.07 -1.12 -9.81
CA ALA A 203 20.78 -1.45 -11.20
C ALA A 203 22.05 -1.43 -12.06
N ARG A 204 22.82 -0.34 -11.99
CA ARG A 204 24.06 -0.17 -12.76
C ARG A 204 25.17 -1.12 -12.32
N LYS A 205 25.40 -1.25 -11.01
CA LYS A 205 26.53 -2.00 -10.43
C LYS A 205 26.39 -3.50 -10.62
N PHE A 206 25.17 -4.04 -10.52
CA PHE A 206 24.91 -5.48 -10.57
C PHE A 206 24.21 -5.94 -11.86
N GLY A 207 23.90 -5.04 -12.79
CA GLY A 207 23.18 -5.36 -14.02
C GLY A 207 21.79 -5.94 -13.75
N ILE A 208 21.09 -5.38 -12.76
CA ILE A 208 19.76 -5.83 -12.34
C ILE A 208 18.70 -4.77 -12.60
N GLN A 209 17.44 -5.13 -12.40
CA GLN A 209 16.30 -4.22 -12.44
C GLN A 209 15.61 -4.18 -11.08
N PRO A 210 16.00 -3.26 -10.19
CA PRO A 210 15.37 -3.13 -8.88
C PRO A 210 13.95 -2.61 -8.97
N THR A 211 13.12 -2.98 -8.00
CA THR A 211 11.74 -2.48 -7.89
C THR A 211 11.56 -1.59 -6.66
N LEU A 212 10.99 -0.40 -6.85
CA LEU A 212 10.43 0.44 -5.80
C LEU A 212 8.90 0.30 -5.78
N LEU A 213 8.36 -0.31 -4.74
CA LEU A 213 6.95 -0.72 -4.68
C LEU A 213 6.21 0.07 -3.59
N PHE A 214 5.07 0.68 -3.96
CA PHE A 214 4.18 1.40 -3.04
C PHE A 214 2.86 0.65 -2.81
N ILE A 215 2.42 0.54 -1.57
CA ILE A 215 1.13 -0.08 -1.24
C ILE A 215 0.03 0.97 -1.30
N VAL A 216 -0.80 0.91 -2.34
CA VAL A 216 -1.96 1.78 -2.55
C VAL A 216 -3.27 1.06 -2.20
N SER A 217 -4.43 1.69 -2.47
CA SER A 217 -5.73 1.08 -2.27
C SER A 217 -6.76 1.60 -3.26
N VAL A 218 -7.53 0.69 -3.86
CA VAL A 218 -8.66 1.03 -4.74
C VAL A 218 -9.78 1.79 -4.02
N LEU A 219 -9.77 1.83 -2.67
CA LEU A 219 -10.67 2.69 -1.90
C LEU A 219 -10.43 4.18 -2.19
N GLY A 220 -9.23 4.56 -2.66
CA GLY A 220 -8.98 5.94 -3.09
C GLY A 220 -9.95 6.41 -4.18
N TYR A 221 -10.42 5.49 -5.03
CA TYR A 221 -11.36 5.83 -6.09
C TYR A 221 -12.78 6.12 -5.61
N THR A 222 -13.12 5.80 -4.36
CA THR A 222 -14.45 6.06 -3.79
C THR A 222 -14.56 7.42 -3.10
N VAL A 223 -13.47 8.20 -3.04
CA VAL A 223 -13.41 9.47 -2.29
C VAL A 223 -13.19 10.70 -3.18
N LYS A 224 -13.55 10.64 -4.48
CA LYS A 224 -13.44 11.79 -5.39
C LYS A 224 -14.10 13.06 -4.83
N ALA A 225 -15.35 12.96 -4.37
CA ALA A 225 -16.05 14.13 -3.83
C ALA A 225 -15.40 14.68 -2.56
N GLU A 226 -14.78 13.83 -1.74
CA GLU A 226 -14.03 14.29 -0.57
C GLU A 226 -12.75 15.01 -0.98
N MET A 227 -12.03 14.48 -1.98
CA MET A 227 -10.87 15.12 -2.57
C MET A 227 -11.22 16.49 -3.15
N ASP A 228 -12.33 16.60 -3.87
CA ASP A 228 -12.80 17.86 -4.46
C ASP A 228 -13.13 18.91 -3.37
N LYS A 229 -13.80 18.51 -2.28
CA LYS A 229 -14.09 19.38 -1.11
C LYS A 229 -12.84 19.82 -0.36
N SER A 230 -11.84 18.94 -0.32
CA SER A 230 -10.58 19.20 0.38
C SER A 230 -9.70 20.21 -0.36
N ARG A 231 -10.02 20.59 -1.60
CA ARG A 231 -9.24 21.59 -2.35
C ARG A 231 -9.54 23.00 -1.85
N ASN A 232 -8.50 23.72 -1.42
CA ASN A 232 -8.61 25.11 -0.97
C ASN A 232 -7.33 25.89 -1.30
N GLY A 233 -7.18 26.34 -2.54
CA GLY A 233 -5.89 26.85 -3.02
C GLY A 233 -4.93 25.68 -3.23
N SER A 234 -4.12 25.37 -2.21
CA SER A 234 -3.23 24.19 -2.17
C SER A 234 -4.00 22.92 -1.78
N VAL A 235 -3.59 21.79 -2.35
CA VAL A 235 -4.11 20.47 -1.98
C VAL A 235 -3.71 20.11 -0.56
N PHE A 236 -2.44 20.25 -0.21
CA PHE A 236 -1.96 19.87 1.12
C PHE A 236 -2.48 20.77 2.23
N ASP A 237 -2.66 22.09 1.98
CA ASP A 237 -3.25 23.00 2.96
C ASP A 237 -4.69 22.61 3.31
N GLY A 238 -5.50 22.27 2.30
CA GLY A 238 -6.87 21.85 2.54
C GLY A 238 -6.98 20.47 3.20
N LEU A 239 -6.06 19.54 2.89
CA LEU A 239 -5.97 18.26 3.58
C LEU A 239 -5.55 18.40 5.06
N ASN A 240 -4.82 19.48 5.38
CA ASN A 240 -4.32 19.82 6.71
C ASN A 240 -5.28 20.69 7.55
N ASP A 241 -6.45 21.07 7.02
CA ASP A 241 -7.42 21.88 7.77
C ASP A 241 -8.27 20.98 8.70
N PRO A 242 -8.17 21.12 10.04
CA PRO A 242 -8.95 20.32 10.98
C PRO A 242 -10.46 20.55 10.86
N LYS A 243 -10.92 21.71 10.34
CA LYS A 243 -12.35 22.01 10.15
C LYS A 243 -12.94 21.30 8.93
N ARG A 244 -12.10 20.92 7.96
CA ARG A 244 -12.50 20.20 6.75
C ARG A 244 -12.21 18.70 6.83
N ALA A 245 -11.38 18.28 7.79
CA ALA A 245 -10.93 16.92 7.93
C ALA A 245 -12.08 15.93 8.17
N ASN A 246 -12.36 15.08 7.19
CA ASN A 246 -13.20 13.91 7.36
C ASN A 246 -12.34 12.68 7.69
N MET A 247 -12.24 12.35 8.98
CA MET A 247 -11.41 11.24 9.46
C MET A 247 -11.94 9.85 9.05
N ASP A 248 -13.25 9.71 8.78
CA ASP A 248 -13.84 8.44 8.36
C ASP A 248 -13.37 8.03 6.95
N SER A 249 -13.19 9.00 6.05
CA SER A 249 -12.64 8.78 4.70
C SER A 249 -11.13 8.99 4.60
N ARG A 250 -10.46 9.41 5.68
CA ARG A 250 -9.09 9.91 5.63
C ARG A 250 -8.11 8.89 5.07
N TYR A 251 -8.19 7.63 5.48
CA TYR A 251 -7.31 6.58 4.95
C TYR A 251 -7.47 6.39 3.44
N ALA A 252 -8.70 6.30 2.94
CA ALA A 252 -8.96 6.19 1.52
C ALA A 252 -8.41 7.42 0.77
N LEU A 253 -8.56 8.61 1.36
CA LEU A 253 -8.02 9.85 0.81
C LEU A 253 -6.48 9.85 0.76
N THR A 254 -5.79 9.36 1.80
CA THR A 254 -4.33 9.24 1.76
C THR A 254 -3.88 8.32 0.64
N LYS A 255 -4.60 7.22 0.41
CA LYS A 255 -4.29 6.27 -0.67
C LYS A 255 -4.56 6.82 -2.06
N LEU A 256 -5.57 7.68 -2.23
CA LEU A 256 -5.76 8.42 -3.47
C LEU A 256 -4.60 9.39 -3.74
N VAL A 257 -4.20 10.19 -2.74
CA VAL A 257 -3.13 11.18 -2.87
C VAL A 257 -1.77 10.51 -3.09
N GLU A 258 -1.50 9.41 -2.39
CA GLU A 258 -0.32 8.57 -2.62
C GLU A 258 -0.28 8.03 -4.05
N GLU A 259 -1.40 7.48 -4.57
CA GLU A 259 -1.46 6.98 -5.93
C GLU A 259 -1.19 8.09 -6.97
N CYS A 260 -1.78 9.28 -6.78
CA CYS A 260 -1.50 10.45 -7.62
C CYS A 260 0.01 10.79 -7.64
N ALA A 261 0.64 10.83 -6.48
CA ALA A 261 2.05 11.18 -6.35
C ALA A 261 2.96 10.10 -6.97
N VAL A 262 2.70 8.82 -6.70
CA VAL A 262 3.51 7.71 -7.23
C VAL A 262 3.41 7.60 -8.76
N ARG A 263 2.25 7.90 -9.36
CA ARG A 263 2.11 7.94 -10.83
C ARG A 263 2.95 9.04 -11.46
N GLN A 264 2.96 10.23 -10.87
CA GLN A 264 3.86 11.29 -11.33
C GLN A 264 5.32 10.94 -11.08
N PHE A 265 5.63 10.28 -9.96
CA PHE A 265 6.98 9.80 -9.68
C PHE A 265 7.45 8.83 -10.77
N ALA A 266 6.65 7.82 -11.11
CA ALA A 266 6.95 6.90 -12.21
C ALA A 266 7.12 7.63 -13.55
N ALA A 267 6.20 8.54 -13.90
CA ALA A 267 6.25 9.28 -15.16
C ALA A 267 7.51 10.17 -15.31
N GLN A 268 8.03 10.74 -14.22
CA GLN A 268 9.22 11.60 -14.23
C GLN A 268 10.54 10.80 -14.23
N PHE A 269 10.50 9.54 -13.78
CA PHE A 269 11.66 8.68 -13.62
C PHE A 269 11.44 7.34 -14.33
N PRO A 270 11.40 7.36 -15.68
CA PRO A 270 11.19 6.16 -16.47
C PRO A 270 12.34 5.17 -16.28
N VAL A 271 12.08 3.87 -16.53
CA VAL A 271 13.05 2.79 -16.28
C VAL A 271 14.34 3.01 -17.06
N GLU A 272 14.28 3.55 -18.27
CA GLU A 272 15.44 3.84 -19.12
C GLU A 272 16.38 4.87 -18.50
N ARG A 273 15.86 5.75 -17.63
CA ARG A 273 16.64 6.78 -16.92
C ARG A 273 17.28 6.22 -15.65
N THR A 274 16.53 5.47 -14.86
CA THR A 274 16.94 5.08 -13.49
C THR A 274 17.42 3.63 -13.39
N GLY A 275 16.99 2.76 -14.29
CA GLY A 275 17.08 1.31 -14.17
C GLY A 275 16.09 0.72 -13.15
N VAL A 276 15.18 1.52 -12.59
CA VAL A 276 14.30 1.14 -11.48
C VAL A 276 12.85 1.09 -11.94
N VAL A 277 12.16 0.00 -11.61
CA VAL A 277 10.72 -0.14 -11.84
C VAL A 277 9.97 0.41 -10.64
N ILE A 278 9.03 1.33 -10.85
CA ILE A 278 8.14 1.85 -9.80
C ILE A 278 6.79 1.18 -9.94
N THR A 279 6.34 0.41 -8.94
CA THR A 279 5.05 -0.29 -8.98
C THR A 279 4.13 0.15 -7.85
N MET A 280 2.83 0.05 -8.08
CA MET A 280 1.81 0.37 -7.08
C MET A 280 0.81 -0.77 -6.90
N VAL A 281 0.73 -1.30 -5.69
CA VAL A 281 -0.01 -2.52 -5.39
C VAL A 281 -1.18 -2.23 -4.48
N ALA A 282 -2.39 -2.60 -4.93
CA ALA A 282 -3.58 -2.70 -4.09
C ALA A 282 -3.80 -4.18 -3.70
N PRO A 283 -3.52 -4.60 -2.45
CA PRO A 283 -3.58 -6.02 -2.04
C PRO A 283 -5.01 -6.56 -1.83
N GLY A 284 -6.01 -5.67 -1.91
CA GLY A 284 -7.39 -5.97 -1.54
C GLY A 284 -7.63 -5.85 -0.04
N LEU A 285 -8.83 -6.21 0.42
CA LEU A 285 -9.15 -6.20 1.86
C LEU A 285 -8.40 -7.34 2.54
N CYS A 286 -7.54 -7.04 3.50
CA CYS A 286 -6.73 -8.04 4.19
C CYS A 286 -6.88 -7.94 5.72
N THR A 287 -6.79 -9.09 6.39
CA THR A 287 -6.71 -9.14 7.86
C THR A 287 -5.29 -8.74 8.28
N THR A 288 -5.15 -7.52 8.77
CA THR A 288 -3.89 -6.85 9.15
C THR A 288 -4.07 -6.03 10.44
N GLY A 289 -2.97 -5.62 11.07
CA GLY A 289 -3.01 -4.72 12.24
C GLY A 289 -3.31 -3.26 11.92
N LEU A 290 -3.61 -2.92 10.65
CA LEU A 290 -3.68 -1.53 10.16
C LEU A 290 -4.72 -0.67 10.89
N GLY A 291 -5.82 -1.27 11.36
CA GLY A 291 -6.89 -0.58 12.10
C GLY A 291 -6.84 -0.73 13.62
N ARG A 292 -5.68 -1.06 14.21
CA ARG A 292 -5.55 -1.21 15.67
C ARG A 292 -5.96 0.06 16.44
N ASP A 293 -5.76 1.22 15.82
CA ASP A 293 -6.04 2.55 16.39
C ASP A 293 -7.47 3.06 16.08
N ALA A 294 -8.33 2.24 15.46
CA ALA A 294 -9.70 2.63 15.09
C ALA A 294 -10.71 2.63 16.28
N ARG A 295 -11.82 3.36 16.18
CA ARG A 295 -12.91 3.40 17.20
C ARG A 295 -13.64 2.04 17.36
N THR A 296 -14.12 1.76 18.59
CA THR A 296 -14.67 0.46 19.04
C THR A 296 -15.91 -0.03 18.29
N PHE A 297 -16.83 0.86 17.87
CA PHE A 297 -18.04 0.46 17.14
C PHE A 297 -17.76 0.15 15.67
N THR A 298 -16.89 0.95 15.03
CA THR A 298 -16.36 0.71 13.68
C THR A 298 -15.56 -0.59 13.63
N LYS A 299 -14.84 -0.94 14.71
CA LYS A 299 -14.15 -2.23 14.89
C LYS A 299 -15.09 -3.42 14.75
N ILE A 300 -16.27 -3.45 15.37
CA ILE A 300 -17.18 -4.62 15.32
C ILE A 300 -17.74 -4.87 13.90
N MET A 301 -18.19 -3.80 13.23
CA MET A 301 -18.68 -3.88 11.84
C MET A 301 -17.55 -4.23 10.86
N HIS A 302 -16.36 -3.64 11.05
CA HIS A 302 -15.16 -4.00 10.26
C HIS A 302 -14.76 -5.45 10.48
N GLU A 303 -14.77 -5.97 11.71
CA GLU A 303 -14.37 -7.35 12.01
C GLU A 303 -15.33 -8.37 11.39
N THR A 304 -16.63 -8.07 11.29
CA THR A 304 -17.62 -8.95 10.66
C THR A 304 -17.48 -8.99 9.14
N VAL A 305 -17.28 -7.83 8.48
CA VAL A 305 -17.00 -7.76 7.03
C VAL A 305 -15.62 -8.36 6.71
N ARG A 306 -14.62 -8.14 7.58
CA ARG A 306 -13.29 -8.77 7.45
C ARG A 306 -13.37 -10.29 7.57
N ALA A 307 -14.09 -10.81 8.56
CA ALA A 307 -14.23 -12.25 8.75
C ALA A 307 -14.88 -12.95 7.54
N MET A 308 -15.76 -12.27 6.79
CA MET A 308 -16.44 -12.84 5.62
C MET A 308 -15.71 -12.61 4.28
N MET A 309 -14.90 -11.55 4.16
CA MET A 309 -14.38 -11.10 2.86
C MET A 309 -12.88 -10.81 2.82
N ALA A 310 -12.19 -10.71 3.96
CA ALA A 310 -10.77 -10.37 3.96
C ALA A 310 -9.89 -11.56 3.59
N ARG A 311 -8.91 -11.31 2.73
CA ARG A 311 -7.78 -12.23 2.52
C ARG A 311 -6.97 -12.32 3.81
N THR A 312 -6.37 -13.49 4.06
CA THR A 312 -5.29 -13.57 5.04
C THR A 312 -4.15 -12.65 4.60
N ALA A 313 -3.35 -12.16 5.56
CA ALA A 313 -2.15 -11.39 5.23
C ALA A 313 -1.21 -12.16 4.29
N GLU A 314 -1.13 -13.48 4.45
CA GLU A 314 -0.35 -14.37 3.58
C GLU A 314 -0.84 -14.27 2.13
N VAL A 315 -2.14 -14.48 1.88
CA VAL A 315 -2.69 -14.39 0.52
C VAL A 315 -2.58 -12.98 -0.04
N GLY A 316 -2.86 -11.95 0.76
CA GLY A 316 -2.72 -10.56 0.34
C GLY A 316 -1.30 -10.18 -0.07
N SER A 317 -0.29 -10.67 0.67
CA SER A 317 1.13 -10.42 0.43
C SER A 317 1.60 -10.95 -0.92
N ARG A 318 0.94 -11.97 -1.47
CA ARG A 318 1.24 -12.49 -2.82
C ARG A 318 1.07 -11.44 -3.92
N THR A 319 0.20 -10.45 -3.72
CA THR A 319 0.08 -9.31 -4.65
C THR A 319 1.31 -8.40 -4.58
N ILE A 320 1.93 -8.27 -3.40
CA ILE A 320 3.18 -7.53 -3.21
C ILE A 320 4.33 -8.26 -3.91
N LEU A 321 4.40 -9.59 -3.77
CA LEU A 321 5.35 -10.42 -4.51
C LEU A 321 5.19 -10.25 -6.02
N HIS A 322 3.96 -10.22 -6.53
CA HIS A 322 3.72 -9.90 -7.94
C HIS A 322 4.27 -8.52 -8.33
N GLY A 323 4.03 -7.48 -7.51
CA GLY A 323 4.58 -6.15 -7.73
C GLY A 323 6.11 -6.10 -7.78
N LEU A 324 6.80 -6.98 -7.05
CA LEU A 324 8.26 -7.13 -7.09
C LEU A 324 8.78 -7.89 -8.33
N MET A 325 7.92 -8.69 -8.99
CA MET A 325 8.32 -9.62 -10.05
C MET A 325 7.81 -9.22 -11.45
N VAL A 326 6.90 -8.24 -11.54
CA VAL A 326 6.23 -7.86 -12.80
C VAL A 326 7.15 -7.23 -13.84
N GLY A 327 8.31 -6.69 -13.43
CA GLY A 327 9.24 -5.98 -14.32
C GLY A 327 8.66 -4.69 -14.91
N GLU A 328 9.25 -4.23 -16.02
CA GLU A 328 8.90 -2.96 -16.68
C GLU A 328 7.42 -2.84 -17.05
N ASP A 329 6.75 -3.96 -17.33
CA ASP A 329 5.31 -3.98 -17.65
C ASP A 329 4.45 -3.37 -16.53
N GLY A 330 4.92 -3.42 -15.28
CA GLY A 330 4.24 -2.84 -14.12
C GLY A 330 4.60 -1.39 -13.81
N HIS A 331 5.58 -0.80 -14.50
CA HIS A 331 6.06 0.55 -14.21
C HIS A 331 4.92 1.58 -14.29
N GLY A 332 4.65 2.28 -13.19
CA GLY A 332 3.62 3.32 -13.08
C GLY A 332 2.17 2.82 -13.15
N LYS A 333 1.93 1.50 -13.15
CA LYS A 333 0.59 0.90 -13.29
C LYS A 333 0.07 0.35 -11.98
N LEU A 334 -1.26 0.32 -11.83
CA LEU A 334 -1.94 -0.33 -10.71
C LEU A 334 -1.89 -1.85 -10.84
N LEU A 335 -1.48 -2.54 -9.77
CA LEU A 335 -1.55 -3.99 -9.66
C LEU A 335 -2.50 -4.42 -8.55
N SER A 336 -3.32 -5.44 -8.82
CA SER A 336 -4.16 -6.10 -7.82
C SER A 336 -4.43 -7.55 -8.21
N GLY A 337 -4.56 -8.43 -7.21
CA GLY A 337 -4.84 -9.85 -7.42
C GLY A 337 -3.86 -10.55 -8.36
N CYS A 338 -2.57 -10.24 -8.22
CA CYS A 338 -1.46 -10.75 -9.06
C CYS A 338 -1.65 -10.49 -10.57
N LYS A 339 -2.21 -9.33 -10.94
CA LYS A 339 -2.31 -8.86 -12.33
C LYS A 339 -2.14 -7.34 -12.40
N ILE A 340 -1.78 -6.85 -13.58
CA ILE A 340 -1.92 -5.43 -13.92
C ILE A 340 -3.41 -5.11 -14.09
N LYS A 341 -3.87 -4.05 -13.44
CA LYS A 341 -5.28 -3.67 -13.27
C LYS A 341 -5.53 -2.23 -13.69
N GLU A 342 -4.82 -1.75 -14.70
CA GLU A 342 -5.01 -0.37 -15.16
C GLU A 342 -6.45 -0.08 -15.62
N PHE A 343 -7.16 -1.10 -16.10
CA PHE A 343 -8.60 -1.02 -16.42
C PHE A 343 -9.51 -0.82 -15.19
N TRP A 344 -8.99 -0.87 -13.96
CA TRP A 344 -9.69 -0.51 -12.72
C TRP A 344 -9.61 0.96 -12.37
N VAL A 345 -8.66 1.68 -12.97
CA VAL A 345 -8.49 3.10 -12.74
C VAL A 345 -9.68 3.83 -13.39
N PRO A 346 -10.42 4.66 -12.64
CA PRO A 346 -11.59 5.35 -13.20
C PRO A 346 -11.23 6.39 -14.25
N ASP A 347 -12.11 6.60 -15.22
CA ASP A 347 -11.92 7.61 -16.28
C ASP A 347 -11.68 9.03 -15.71
N TRP A 348 -12.35 9.40 -14.62
CA TRP A 348 -12.17 10.71 -14.00
C TRP A 348 -10.76 10.91 -13.43
N PHE A 349 -10.07 9.82 -13.10
CA PHE A 349 -8.72 9.86 -12.55
C PHE A 349 -7.67 10.01 -13.66
N CYS A 350 -7.96 9.48 -14.85
CA CYS A 350 -7.05 9.49 -16.00
C CYS A 350 -7.28 10.66 -16.98
N ASN A 351 -8.45 11.30 -16.95
CA ASN A 351 -8.76 12.43 -17.83
C ASN A 351 -7.93 13.70 -17.50
N ASP A 352 -8.10 14.76 -18.29
CA ASP A 352 -7.34 16.02 -18.13
C ASP A 352 -7.48 16.68 -16.75
N GLU A 353 -8.63 16.52 -16.09
CA GLU A 353 -8.82 17.02 -14.72
C GLU A 353 -8.04 16.18 -13.71
N GLY A 354 -8.14 14.85 -13.81
CA GLY A 354 -7.39 13.92 -12.98
C GLY A 354 -5.87 14.10 -13.13
N GLN A 355 -5.38 14.26 -14.37
CA GLN A 355 -3.97 14.53 -14.65
C GLN A 355 -3.50 15.87 -14.05
N ARG A 356 -4.32 16.91 -14.10
CA ARG A 356 -4.02 18.20 -13.44
C ARG A 356 -3.94 18.06 -11.93
N LEU A 357 -4.86 17.28 -11.33
CA LEU A 357 -4.84 16.99 -9.90
C LEU A 357 -3.55 16.25 -9.50
N GLN A 358 -3.18 15.19 -10.25
CA GLN A 358 -1.97 14.42 -10.00
C GLN A 358 -0.72 15.31 -10.05
N LYS A 359 -0.60 16.18 -11.07
CA LYS A 359 0.50 17.13 -11.21
C LYS A 359 0.53 18.16 -10.08
N ALA A 360 -0.63 18.68 -9.65
CA ALA A 360 -0.70 19.64 -8.55
C ALA A 360 -0.21 19.01 -7.23
N ILE A 361 -0.69 17.80 -6.91
CA ILE A 361 -0.23 17.02 -5.75
C ILE A 361 1.28 16.81 -5.81
N TRP A 362 1.79 16.36 -6.96
CA TRP A 362 3.21 16.10 -7.14
C TRP A 362 4.05 17.36 -6.95
N ASN A 363 3.68 18.47 -7.59
CA ASN A 363 4.45 19.71 -7.52
C ASN A 363 4.50 20.28 -6.09
N GLU A 364 3.37 20.28 -5.37
CA GLU A 364 3.34 20.71 -3.97
C GLU A 364 4.18 19.79 -3.07
N LEU A 365 4.10 18.48 -3.30
CA LEU A 365 4.89 17.50 -2.56
C LEU A 365 6.39 17.69 -2.83
N VAL A 366 6.82 17.78 -4.09
CA VAL A 366 8.21 18.02 -4.46
C VAL A 366 8.73 19.31 -3.83
N ALA A 367 7.98 20.41 -3.93
CA ALA A 367 8.37 21.67 -3.31
C ALA A 367 8.59 21.54 -1.80
N LYS A 368 7.71 20.80 -1.10
CA LYS A 368 7.85 20.52 0.33
C LYS A 368 9.08 19.65 0.62
N LEU A 369 9.30 18.58 -0.14
CA LEU A 369 10.40 17.65 0.10
C LEU A 369 11.77 18.26 -0.24
N GLU A 370 11.86 19.08 -1.28
CA GLU A 370 13.08 19.83 -1.63
C GLU A 370 13.44 20.89 -0.58
N GLN A 371 12.45 21.46 0.12
CA GLN A 371 12.71 22.33 1.28
C GLN A 371 13.29 21.56 2.47
N VAL A 372 12.82 20.32 2.68
CA VAL A 372 13.30 19.45 3.77
C VAL A 372 14.71 18.92 3.47
N GLN A 373 14.94 18.46 2.24
CA GLN A 373 16.23 18.00 1.76
C GLN A 373 16.44 18.39 0.30
N PRO A 374 17.21 19.47 0.05
CA PRO A 374 17.56 19.88 -1.30
C PRO A 374 18.24 18.74 -2.06
N GLY A 375 17.81 18.54 -3.30
CA GLY A 375 18.31 17.49 -4.20
C GLY A 375 17.63 16.14 -4.05
N CYS A 376 16.74 15.93 -3.09
CA CYS A 376 16.17 14.60 -2.84
C CYS A 376 15.35 14.05 -4.01
N ILE A 377 14.79 14.91 -4.87
CA ILE A 377 14.05 14.51 -6.08
C ILE A 377 14.73 15.06 -7.33
N SER A 378 15.16 16.32 -7.30
CA SER A 378 15.76 17.02 -8.45
C SER A 378 17.10 16.44 -8.91
N GLN A 379 17.82 15.68 -8.06
CA GLN A 379 19.09 15.04 -8.39
C GLN A 379 19.00 13.52 -8.60
N ILE A 380 17.80 12.94 -8.56
CA ILE A 380 17.56 11.58 -9.02
C ILE A 380 17.80 11.52 -10.54
#